data_AF-A0A1X7M625-F1
#
_entry.id   AF-A0A1X7M625-F1
#
_cell.length_a   1.000
_cell.length_b   1.000
_cell.length_c   1.000
_cell.angle_alpha   90.00
_cell.angle_beta   90.00
_cell.angle_gamma   90.00
#
_symmetry.space_group_name_H-M   'P 1'
#
loop_
_entity.id
_entity.type
_entity.pdbx_description
1 polymer ?
#
loop_
_entity_poly.entity_id
_entity_poly.type
_entity_poly.pdbx_seq_one_letter_code
_entity_poly.pdbx_strand_id
1 'polypeptide(L)'
;MAKVQARNVDDALFARIEQSAMKNERSLEGEIRLALARQYPAMTTAGETLTSRQRWQRECGGRLLALLDRLCSDGFFPGSRHDGRTHIADWVRAAHQLNVSPGLIMDSIDGTGELTRDLAERTASQFSTSAEWLTTGDGLMFPLVKLGTCTGISWQEFFLPEDDDSRYIFELIRITGGRHDGTLVILRQNEKNGTVTTGLVTEAFCLGSGMGNGGYSNLKKFLLFLNTHCQDLVMNAYVFGPPEPDFDFWSVMGQHHPVWFRDARRRSSSRWLQQVLNGEDPGEWFAGGWSSILKEVAGTPVTEAGSAPDGKHGE
;
A
#
# COMPACT_ATOMS: atom_id res chain seq x y z
N MET A 1 -11.59 -52.08 6.69
CA MET A 1 -10.83 -51.79 7.93
C MET A 1 -9.44 -52.39 7.78
N ALA A 2 -8.38 -51.60 7.94
CA ALA A 2 -7.04 -52.15 7.98
C ALA A 2 -6.88 -52.99 9.26
N LYS A 3 -6.58 -54.28 9.10
CA LYS A 3 -6.40 -55.21 10.23
C LYS A 3 -4.96 -55.11 10.68
N VAL A 4 -4.70 -54.57 11.88
CA VAL A 4 -3.36 -54.58 12.46
C VAL A 4 -3.01 -56.03 12.78
N GLN A 5 -1.99 -56.58 12.12
CA GLN A 5 -1.42 -57.88 12.45
C GLN A 5 -0.10 -57.66 13.18
N ALA A 6 -0.12 -57.79 14.50
CA ALA A 6 1.12 -57.88 15.27
C ALA A 6 1.64 -59.32 15.20
N ARG A 7 2.92 -59.49 14.87
CA ARG A 7 3.63 -60.78 14.94
C ARG A 7 4.67 -60.71 16.04
N ASN A 8 4.89 -61.82 16.75
CA ASN A 8 5.86 -61.94 17.86
C ASN A 8 5.56 -61.00 19.04
N VAL A 9 4.30 -60.94 19.49
CA VAL A 9 3.97 -60.31 20.77
C VAL A 9 4.47 -61.24 21.88
N ASP A 10 5.19 -60.70 22.86
CA ASP A 10 5.66 -61.44 24.02
C ASP A 10 4.49 -62.15 24.74
N ASP A 11 4.65 -63.44 25.03
CA ASP A 11 3.57 -64.28 25.58
C ASP A 11 3.11 -63.80 26.96
N ALA A 12 4.02 -63.27 27.78
CA ALA A 12 3.68 -62.72 29.08
C ALA A 12 2.89 -61.40 28.95
N LEU A 13 3.21 -60.58 27.95
CA LEU A 13 2.42 -59.41 27.59
C LEU A 13 1.04 -59.79 27.07
N PHE A 14 0.95 -60.80 26.20
CA PHE A 14 -0.32 -61.29 25.66
C PHE A 14 -1.26 -61.79 26.78
N ALA A 15 -0.75 -62.63 27.69
CA ALA A 15 -1.50 -63.14 28.83
C ALA A 15 -2.03 -62.01 29.75
N ARG A 16 -1.25 -60.94 29.94
CA ARG A 16 -1.69 -59.76 30.72
C ARG A 16 -2.82 -59.00 30.02
N ILE A 17 -2.79 -58.89 28.70
CA ILE A 17 -3.85 -58.24 27.93
C ILE A 17 -5.13 -59.09 27.96
N GLU A 18 -5.02 -60.43 27.86
CA GLU A 18 -6.16 -61.34 28.00
C GLU A 18 -6.83 -61.22 29.38
N GLN A 19 -6.03 -61.21 30.47
CA GLN A 19 -6.57 -61.01 31.81
C GLN A 19 -7.27 -59.65 31.96
N SER A 20 -6.71 -58.58 31.38
CA SER A 20 -7.34 -57.26 31.37
C SER A 20 -8.65 -57.27 30.59
N ALA A 21 -8.67 -57.90 29.42
CA ALA A 21 -9.86 -58.00 28.57
C ALA A 21 -10.98 -58.78 29.27
N MET A 22 -10.67 -59.91 29.91
CA MET A 22 -11.62 -60.68 30.71
C MET A 22 -12.16 -59.86 31.89
N LYS A 23 -11.29 -59.19 32.65
CA LYS A 23 -11.68 -58.36 33.79
C LYS A 23 -12.61 -57.22 33.39
N ASN A 24 -12.43 -56.67 32.19
CA ASN A 24 -13.21 -55.56 31.67
C ASN A 24 -14.37 -56.00 30.76
N GLU A 25 -14.67 -57.31 30.69
CA GLU A 25 -15.73 -57.91 29.86
C GLU A 25 -15.67 -57.49 28.38
N ARG A 26 -14.46 -57.42 27.83
CA ARG A 26 -14.20 -56.99 26.45
C ARG A 26 -13.54 -58.10 25.64
N SER A 27 -13.72 -58.03 24.31
CA SER A 27 -12.89 -58.82 23.43
C SER A 27 -11.44 -58.34 23.51
N LEU A 28 -10.50 -59.27 23.27
CA LEU A 28 -9.08 -58.96 23.24
C LEU A 28 -8.75 -57.83 22.26
N GLU A 29 -9.37 -57.86 21.08
CA GLU A 29 -9.23 -56.81 20.08
C GLU A 29 -9.78 -55.46 20.58
N GLY A 30 -10.91 -55.47 21.28
CA GLY A 30 -11.49 -54.26 21.88
C GLY A 30 -10.59 -53.65 22.95
N GLU A 31 -9.98 -54.48 23.79
CA GLU A 31 -9.05 -54.02 24.83
C GLU A 31 -7.75 -53.46 24.23
N ILE A 32 -7.19 -54.12 23.21
CA ILE A 32 -6.01 -53.63 22.48
C ILE A 32 -6.31 -52.29 21.80
N ARG A 33 -7.45 -52.16 21.11
CA ARG A 33 -7.84 -50.89 20.46
C ARG A 33 -7.95 -49.77 21.49
N LEU A 34 -8.49 -50.05 22.67
CA LEU A 34 -8.67 -49.05 23.72
C LEU A 34 -7.34 -48.67 24.38
N ALA A 35 -6.43 -49.63 24.60
CA ALA A 35 -5.08 -49.35 25.06
C ALA A 35 -4.28 -48.52 24.04
N LEU A 36 -4.34 -48.88 22.76
CA LEU A 36 -3.71 -48.13 21.68
C LEU A 36 -4.31 -46.71 21.54
N ALA A 37 -5.63 -46.55 21.65
CA ALA A 37 -6.27 -45.24 21.60
C ALA A 37 -5.90 -44.34 22.79
N ARG A 38 -5.57 -44.92 23.95
CA ARG A 38 -5.04 -44.15 25.10
C ARG A 38 -3.58 -43.75 24.90
N GLN A 39 -2.78 -44.63 24.29
CA GLN A 39 -1.34 -44.41 24.11
C GLN A 39 -1.03 -43.53 22.90
N TYR A 40 -1.86 -43.61 21.87
CA TYR A 40 -1.88 -42.75 20.69
C TYR A 40 -3.24 -42.07 20.64
N PRO A 41 -3.51 -41.09 21.54
CA PRO A 41 -4.73 -40.31 21.44
C PRO A 41 -4.79 -39.73 20.03
N ALA A 42 -5.98 -39.74 19.41
CA ALA A 42 -6.17 -39.05 18.15
C ALA A 42 -5.61 -37.64 18.33
N MET A 43 -4.60 -37.28 17.54
CA MET A 43 -4.07 -35.93 17.53
C MET A 43 -5.29 -35.05 17.32
N THR A 44 -5.67 -34.26 18.32
CA THR A 44 -6.76 -33.31 18.19
C THR A 44 -6.25 -32.27 17.20
N THR A 45 -6.37 -32.54 15.91
CA THR A 45 -6.44 -31.55 14.84
C THR A 45 -7.76 -30.79 14.91
N ALA A 46 -8.31 -30.62 16.12
CA ALA A 46 -9.12 -29.47 16.42
C ALA A 46 -8.13 -28.31 16.58
N GLY A 47 -7.67 -27.76 15.45
CA GLY A 47 -7.16 -26.40 15.47
C GLY A 47 -8.19 -25.56 16.22
N GLU A 48 -7.74 -24.82 17.22
CA GLU A 48 -8.56 -23.99 18.10
C GLU A 48 -9.68 -23.34 17.28
N THR A 49 -10.93 -23.79 17.42
CA THR A 49 -12.04 -23.30 16.60
C THR A 49 -12.35 -21.88 17.06
N LEU A 50 -11.69 -20.91 16.43
CA LEU A 50 -11.88 -19.50 16.73
C LEU A 50 -13.32 -19.09 16.41
N THR A 51 -13.91 -18.32 17.31
CA THR A 51 -15.12 -17.55 16.99
C THR A 51 -14.82 -16.58 15.84
N SER A 52 -15.86 -16.15 15.11
CA SER A 52 -15.68 -15.16 14.04
C SER A 52 -15.00 -13.88 14.53
N ARG A 53 -15.30 -13.45 15.77
CA ARG A 53 -14.64 -12.29 16.39
C ARG A 53 -13.14 -12.52 16.58
N GLN A 54 -12.76 -13.65 17.19
CA GLN A 54 -11.34 -13.96 17.41
C GLN A 54 -10.57 -14.12 16.10
N ARG A 55 -11.19 -14.72 15.08
CA ARG A 55 -10.60 -14.81 13.74
C ARG A 55 -10.36 -13.43 13.17
N TRP A 56 -11.38 -12.58 13.17
CA TRP A 56 -11.29 -11.20 12.69
C TRP A 56 -10.25 -10.37 13.45
N GLN A 57 -10.17 -10.50 14.78
CA GLN A 57 -9.14 -9.83 15.60
C GLN A 57 -7.73 -10.26 15.22
N ARG A 58 -7.48 -11.57 15.08
CA ARG A 58 -6.17 -12.09 14.65
C ARG A 58 -5.80 -11.63 13.23
N GLU A 59 -6.77 -11.58 12.33
CA GLU A 59 -6.55 -11.09 10.95
C GLU A 59 -6.24 -9.58 10.92
N CYS A 60 -6.97 -8.77 11.70
CA CYS A 60 -6.66 -7.34 11.84
C CYS A 60 -5.30 -7.10 12.48
N GLY A 61 -4.96 -7.85 13.53
CA GLY A 61 -3.66 -7.79 14.20
C GLY A 61 -2.50 -8.13 13.26
N GLY A 62 -2.67 -9.19 12.46
CA GLY A 62 -1.71 -9.56 11.42
C GLY A 62 -1.51 -8.48 10.36
N ARG A 63 -2.58 -7.80 9.93
CA ARG A 63 -2.50 -6.68 8.98
C ARG A 63 -1.86 -5.43 9.58
N LEU A 64 -2.17 -5.11 10.85
CA LEU A 64 -1.51 -4.02 11.57
C LEU A 64 0.00 -4.27 11.69
N LEU A 65 0.41 -5.49 12.05
CA LEU A 65 1.82 -5.86 12.10
C LEU A 65 2.48 -5.73 10.71
N ALA A 66 1.84 -6.26 9.66
CA ALA A 66 2.34 -6.17 8.30
C ALA A 66 2.51 -4.72 7.81
N LEU A 67 1.57 -3.82 8.18
CA LEU A 67 1.69 -2.39 7.91
C LEU A 67 2.91 -1.80 8.61
N LEU A 68 3.07 -2.04 9.91
CA LEU A 68 4.18 -1.48 10.67
C LEU A 68 5.53 -1.99 10.11
N ASP A 69 5.62 -3.28 9.79
CA ASP A 69 6.81 -3.89 9.18
C ASP A 69 7.14 -3.23 7.85
N ARG A 70 6.11 -2.95 7.04
CA ARG A 70 6.26 -2.23 5.77
C ARG A 70 6.73 -0.80 5.98
N LEU A 71 6.17 -0.05 6.92
CA LEU A 71 6.60 1.31 7.26
C LEU A 71 8.07 1.35 7.71
N CYS A 72 8.49 0.39 8.54
CA CYS A 72 9.91 0.24 8.92
C CYS A 72 10.80 -0.05 7.71
N SER A 73 10.37 -0.97 6.83
CA SER A 73 11.11 -1.36 5.62
C SER A 73 11.26 -0.20 4.63
N ASP A 74 10.22 0.61 4.50
CA ASP A 74 10.16 1.75 3.58
C ASP A 74 10.87 3.00 4.12
N GLY A 75 11.38 2.94 5.36
CA GLY A 75 12.12 4.04 5.98
C GLY A 75 11.24 5.13 6.59
N PHE A 76 9.98 4.83 6.92
CA PHE A 76 9.06 5.80 7.52
C PHE A 76 9.49 6.21 8.93
N PHE A 77 9.97 5.27 9.76
CA PHE A 77 10.45 5.56 11.12
C PHE A 77 11.96 5.85 11.13
N PRO A 78 12.39 7.09 11.42
CA PRO A 78 13.81 7.43 11.49
C PRO A 78 14.51 6.63 12.58
N GLY A 79 15.69 6.07 12.27
CA GLY A 79 16.51 5.31 13.22
C GLY A 79 15.99 3.90 13.54
N SER A 80 14.97 3.41 12.84
CA SER A 80 14.64 1.98 12.87
C SER A 80 15.74 1.16 12.17
N ARG A 81 15.89 -0.11 12.55
CA ARG A 81 16.98 -0.96 12.05
C ARG A 81 16.84 -1.34 10.57
N HIS A 82 15.69 -1.04 9.95
CA HIS A 82 15.35 -1.34 8.55
C HIS A 82 15.65 -2.80 8.14
N ASP A 83 15.58 -3.74 9.10
CA ASP A 83 15.81 -5.18 8.90
C ASP A 83 14.56 -5.91 8.38
N GLY A 84 13.55 -5.15 7.95
CA GLY A 84 12.29 -5.67 7.43
C GLY A 84 11.28 -6.05 8.52
N ARG A 85 11.61 -5.86 9.80
CA ARG A 85 10.72 -6.18 10.92
C ARG A 85 10.64 -5.03 11.90
N THR A 86 9.46 -4.84 12.44
CA THR A 86 9.24 -3.97 13.58
C THR A 86 9.67 -4.65 14.86
N HIS A 87 10.22 -3.85 15.76
CA HIS A 87 10.51 -4.26 17.13
C HIS A 87 9.57 -3.52 18.08
N ILE A 88 9.54 -3.93 19.35
CA ILE A 88 8.72 -3.28 20.39
C ILE A 88 8.92 -1.75 20.41
N ALA A 89 10.15 -1.28 20.20
CA ALA A 89 10.44 0.15 20.14
C ALA A 89 9.74 0.88 18.97
N ASP A 90 9.56 0.21 17.83
CA ASP A 90 8.80 0.74 16.68
C ASP A 90 7.31 0.82 17.02
N TRP A 91 6.76 -0.19 17.69
CA TRP A 91 5.36 -0.18 18.12
C TRP A 91 5.07 0.93 19.13
N VAL A 92 6.00 1.18 20.06
CA VAL A 92 5.90 2.31 21.00
C VAL A 92 5.92 3.65 20.26
N ARG A 93 6.81 3.82 19.27
CA ARG A 93 6.84 5.03 18.41
C ARG A 93 5.53 5.21 17.65
N ALA A 94 5.00 4.15 17.06
CA ALA A 94 3.71 4.18 16.36
C ALA A 94 2.57 4.57 17.30
N ALA A 95 2.52 3.99 18.51
CA ALA A 95 1.52 4.33 19.52
C ALA A 95 1.56 5.81 19.92
N HIS A 96 2.76 6.39 20.08
CA HIS A 96 2.93 7.81 20.35
C HIS A 96 2.39 8.69 19.21
N GLN A 97 2.68 8.34 17.95
CA GLN A 97 2.17 9.08 16.78
C GLN A 97 0.65 8.97 16.64
N LEU A 98 0.06 7.85 17.06
CA LEU A 98 -1.39 7.63 17.07
C LEU A 98 -2.09 8.19 18.32
N ASN A 99 -1.32 8.71 19.28
CA ASN A 99 -1.80 9.19 20.57
C ASN A 99 -2.63 8.12 21.32
N VAL A 100 -2.09 6.90 21.41
CA VAL A 100 -2.67 5.77 22.15
C VAL A 100 -1.63 5.10 23.05
N SER A 101 -2.07 4.23 23.95
CA SER A 101 -1.15 3.44 24.77
C SER A 101 -0.43 2.38 23.92
N PRO A 102 0.87 2.10 24.15
CA PRO A 102 1.56 1.02 23.45
C PRO A 102 0.92 -0.35 23.66
N GLY A 103 0.33 -0.59 24.84
CA GLY A 103 -0.40 -1.82 25.14
C GLY A 103 -1.58 -2.05 24.19
N LEU A 104 -2.31 -0.99 23.80
CA LEU A 104 -3.40 -1.12 22.84
C LEU A 104 -2.91 -1.60 21.46
N ILE A 105 -1.75 -1.13 21.01
CA ILE A 105 -1.14 -1.59 19.75
C ILE A 105 -0.70 -3.05 19.88
N MET A 106 -0.06 -3.41 20.99
CA MET A 106 0.40 -4.80 21.24
C MET A 106 -0.79 -5.77 21.32
N ASP A 107 -1.82 -5.44 22.09
CA ASP A 107 -3.02 -6.26 22.22
C ASP A 107 -3.72 -6.44 20.85
N SER A 108 -3.76 -5.38 20.04
CA SER A 108 -4.32 -5.45 18.68
C SER A 108 -3.49 -6.36 17.78
N ILE A 109 -2.16 -6.25 17.81
CA ILE A 109 -1.23 -7.10 17.03
C ILE A 109 -1.36 -8.58 17.43
N ASP A 110 -1.43 -8.86 18.73
CA ASP A 110 -1.54 -10.21 19.28
C ASP A 110 -2.95 -10.82 19.03
N GLY A 111 -3.90 -10.01 18.56
CA GLY A 111 -5.29 -10.41 18.36
C GLY A 111 -6.05 -10.69 19.66
N THR A 112 -5.52 -10.23 20.80
CA THR A 112 -6.18 -10.28 22.11
C THR A 112 -7.10 -9.07 22.31
N GLY A 113 -6.74 -7.94 21.70
CA GLY A 113 -7.51 -6.70 21.61
C GLY A 113 -8.20 -6.53 20.25
N GLU A 114 -9.13 -5.60 20.21
CA GLU A 114 -9.82 -5.21 18.98
C GLU A 114 -9.13 -4.01 18.33
N LEU A 115 -8.81 -4.12 17.03
CA LEU A 115 -8.48 -2.97 16.19
C LEU A 115 -9.77 -2.20 15.93
N THR A 116 -10.11 -1.29 16.84
CA THR A 116 -11.34 -0.49 16.74
C THR A 116 -11.35 0.37 15.48
N ARG A 117 -12.55 0.74 15.03
CA ARG A 117 -12.74 1.64 13.89
C ARG A 117 -11.98 2.97 14.05
N ASP A 118 -12.05 3.60 15.23
CA ASP A 118 -11.33 4.84 15.53
C ASP A 118 -9.80 4.66 15.42
N LEU A 119 -9.27 3.55 15.95
CA LEU A 119 -7.83 3.25 15.82
C LEU A 119 -7.44 3.01 14.36
N ALA A 120 -8.25 2.31 13.57
CA ALA A 120 -8.00 2.10 12.14
C ALA A 120 -8.04 3.42 11.35
N GLU A 121 -8.99 4.31 11.63
CA GLU A 121 -9.11 5.63 10.99
C GLU A 121 -7.92 6.55 11.34
N ARG A 122 -7.47 6.56 12.61
CA ARG A 122 -6.26 7.27 13.03
C ARG A 122 -5.01 6.71 12.36
N THR A 123 -4.91 5.40 12.27
CA THR A 123 -3.80 4.70 11.60
C THR A 123 -3.75 5.06 10.12
N ALA A 124 -4.90 5.06 9.45
CA ALA A 124 -5.03 5.49 8.06
C ALA A 124 -4.57 6.93 7.85
N SER A 125 -5.04 7.87 8.68
CA SER A 125 -4.65 9.28 8.57
C SER A 125 -3.16 9.51 8.84
N GLN A 126 -2.62 8.90 9.90
CA GLN A 126 -1.24 9.11 10.35
C GLN A 126 -0.21 8.47 9.42
N PHE A 127 -0.52 7.31 8.84
CA PHE A 127 0.42 6.53 8.01
C PHE A 127 0.02 6.43 6.55
N SER A 128 -0.95 7.25 6.11
CA SER A 128 -1.43 7.28 4.72
C SER A 128 -1.83 5.90 4.15
N THR A 129 -2.41 5.05 5.01
CA THR A 129 -2.83 3.66 4.69
C THR A 129 -4.36 3.56 4.58
N SER A 130 -4.89 2.36 4.32
CA SER A 130 -6.32 2.09 4.22
C SER A 130 -6.89 1.50 5.52
N ALA A 131 -7.86 2.19 6.13
CA ALA A 131 -8.62 1.67 7.26
C ALA A 131 -9.48 0.44 6.87
N GLU A 132 -9.99 0.42 5.63
CA GLU A 132 -10.74 -0.72 5.08
C GLU A 132 -9.84 -1.93 4.94
N TRP A 133 -8.65 -1.77 4.34
CA TRP A 133 -7.68 -2.86 4.25
C TRP A 133 -7.27 -3.38 5.63
N LEU A 134 -7.04 -2.49 6.60
CA LEU A 134 -6.71 -2.90 7.97
C LEU A 134 -7.81 -3.76 8.60
N THR A 135 -9.08 -3.40 8.41
CA THR A 135 -10.22 -4.01 9.11
C THR A 135 -10.84 -5.20 8.36
N THR A 136 -10.83 -5.22 7.03
CA THR A 136 -11.43 -6.29 6.22
C THR A 136 -10.40 -7.07 5.39
N GLY A 137 -9.27 -6.44 5.05
CA GLY A 137 -8.29 -6.98 4.10
C GLY A 137 -8.58 -6.61 2.64
N ASP A 138 -9.66 -5.87 2.37
CA ASP A 138 -10.02 -5.48 1.02
C ASP A 138 -9.20 -4.29 0.52
N GLY A 139 -8.95 -4.25 -0.79
CA GLY A 139 -8.19 -3.19 -1.42
C GLY A 139 -6.68 -3.28 -1.18
N LEU A 140 -6.01 -2.11 -1.18
CA LEU A 140 -4.55 -1.99 -1.07
C LEU A 140 -4.16 -1.45 0.31
N MET A 141 -3.01 -1.88 0.81
CA MET A 141 -2.42 -1.35 2.06
C MET A 141 -2.23 0.16 1.96
N PHE A 142 -1.67 0.65 0.85
CA PHE A 142 -1.59 2.07 0.55
C PHE A 142 -2.50 2.40 -0.63
N PRO A 143 -3.60 3.16 -0.41
CA PRO A 143 -4.51 3.56 -1.47
C PRO A 143 -3.81 4.29 -2.61
N LEU A 144 -4.30 4.02 -3.83
CA LEU A 144 -3.85 4.69 -5.05
C LEU A 144 -5.06 5.29 -5.75
N VAL A 145 -4.88 6.49 -6.27
CA VAL A 145 -5.85 7.16 -7.11
C VAL A 145 -5.41 7.01 -8.57
N LYS A 146 -6.25 6.37 -9.39
CA LYS A 146 -6.06 6.40 -10.84
C LYS A 146 -6.48 7.76 -11.38
N LEU A 147 -5.61 8.41 -12.13
CA LEU A 147 -5.86 9.73 -12.67
C LEU A 147 -5.97 9.72 -14.20
N GLY A 148 -6.79 10.61 -14.75
CA GLY A 148 -6.88 10.86 -16.19
C GLY A 148 -7.68 9.83 -16.98
N THR A 149 -8.42 8.94 -16.30
CA THR A 149 -9.35 7.99 -16.92
C THR A 149 -10.80 8.40 -16.66
N CYS A 150 -11.74 7.90 -17.46
CA CYS A 150 -13.17 8.22 -17.30
C CYS A 150 -13.80 7.66 -16.01
N THR A 151 -13.16 6.67 -15.39
CA THR A 151 -13.59 6.04 -14.13
C THR A 151 -12.71 6.42 -12.94
N GLY A 152 -11.67 7.23 -13.18
CA GLY A 152 -10.74 7.70 -12.16
C GLY A 152 -11.08 9.09 -11.65
N ILE A 153 -10.20 9.61 -10.80
CA ILE A 153 -10.31 10.98 -10.28
C ILE A 153 -9.82 11.97 -11.33
N SER A 154 -10.51 13.10 -11.43
CA SER A 154 -10.16 14.18 -12.35
C SER A 154 -8.90 14.93 -11.92
N TRP A 155 -8.23 15.64 -12.84
CA TRP A 155 -7.09 16.50 -12.49
C TRP A 155 -7.50 17.58 -11.50
N GLN A 156 -8.67 18.19 -11.69
CA GLN A 156 -9.23 19.20 -10.80
C GLN A 156 -9.36 18.67 -9.38
N GLU A 157 -10.05 17.54 -9.19
CA GLU A 157 -10.30 16.95 -7.88
C GLU A 157 -9.02 16.52 -7.16
N PHE A 158 -8.00 16.07 -7.91
CA PHE A 158 -6.72 15.70 -7.32
C PHE A 158 -5.84 16.90 -6.94
N PHE A 159 -5.67 17.88 -7.84
CA PHE A 159 -4.76 19.01 -7.62
C PHE A 159 -5.40 20.14 -6.81
N LEU A 160 -6.72 20.28 -6.88
CA LEU A 160 -7.50 21.35 -6.27
C LEU A 160 -8.67 20.74 -5.46
N PRO A 161 -8.39 19.96 -4.40
CA PRO A 161 -9.45 19.43 -3.54
C PRO A 161 -10.21 20.56 -2.85
N GLU A 162 -11.49 20.36 -2.54
CA GLU A 162 -12.39 21.36 -1.91
C GLU A 162 -12.03 21.72 -0.46
N ASP A 163 -10.88 21.29 0.05
CA ASP A 163 -10.44 21.55 1.43
C ASP A 163 -9.68 22.89 1.50
N ASP A 164 -10.43 23.98 1.65
CA ASP A 164 -9.98 25.38 1.51
C ASP A 164 -8.83 25.79 2.46
N ASP A 165 -8.62 25.07 3.56
CA ASP A 165 -7.61 25.43 4.59
C ASP A 165 -6.28 24.65 4.44
N SER A 166 -6.17 23.76 3.46
CA SER A 166 -5.02 22.86 3.30
C SER A 166 -4.10 23.32 2.17
N ARG A 167 -2.85 23.65 2.51
CA ARG A 167 -1.78 23.77 1.49
C ARG A 167 -1.23 22.40 1.13
N TYR A 168 -0.94 22.20 -0.14
CA TYR A 168 -0.43 20.94 -0.67
C TYR A 168 0.91 21.12 -1.39
N ILE A 169 1.81 20.15 -1.17
CA ILE A 169 3.04 19.99 -1.92
C ILE A 169 2.88 18.80 -2.86
N PHE A 170 3.26 18.99 -4.12
CA PHE A 170 3.19 17.96 -5.14
C PHE A 170 4.59 17.50 -5.55
N GLU A 171 4.76 16.19 -5.66
CA GLU A 171 5.95 15.58 -6.23
C GLU A 171 5.55 14.74 -7.45
N LEU A 172 5.92 15.21 -8.64
CA LEU A 172 5.68 14.53 -9.91
C LEU A 172 6.92 13.69 -10.25
N ILE A 173 6.75 12.37 -10.21
CA ILE A 173 7.82 11.38 -10.30
C ILE A 173 7.64 10.59 -11.59
N ARG A 174 8.54 10.80 -12.57
CA ARG A 174 8.59 9.97 -13.78
C ARG A 174 9.35 8.68 -13.49
N ILE A 175 8.75 7.53 -13.80
CA ILE A 175 9.42 6.23 -13.76
C ILE A 175 10.32 6.10 -15.00
N THR A 176 11.55 5.65 -14.80
CA THR A 176 12.50 5.37 -15.90
C THR A 176 12.72 3.89 -16.12
N GLY A 177 13.02 3.50 -17.36
CA GLY A 177 13.49 2.17 -17.69
C GLY A 177 12.44 1.05 -17.59
N GLY A 178 12.83 -0.12 -18.11
CA GLY A 178 11.97 -1.30 -18.16
C GLY A 178 10.69 -1.08 -18.97
N ARG A 179 9.67 -1.90 -18.69
CA ARG A 179 8.36 -1.87 -19.38
C ARG A 179 7.53 -0.62 -19.06
N HIS A 180 7.85 0.07 -17.96
CA HIS A 180 7.01 1.13 -17.39
C HIS A 180 7.63 2.52 -17.55
N ASP A 181 8.63 2.66 -18.43
CA ASP A 181 9.26 3.95 -18.72
C ASP A 181 8.23 5.00 -19.13
N GLY A 182 8.33 6.19 -18.54
CA GLY A 182 7.40 7.29 -18.76
C GLY A 182 6.13 7.23 -17.91
N THR A 183 5.92 6.21 -17.08
CA THR A 183 4.81 6.23 -16.11
C THR A 183 4.95 7.40 -15.15
N LEU A 184 3.85 8.07 -14.82
CA LEU A 184 3.84 9.22 -13.90
C LEU A 184 3.15 8.87 -12.59
N VAL A 185 3.90 9.01 -11.49
CA VAL A 185 3.40 8.97 -10.11
C VAL A 185 3.36 10.40 -9.58
N ILE A 186 2.30 10.74 -8.86
CA ILE A 186 2.12 12.07 -8.27
C ILE A 186 1.85 11.89 -6.79
N LEU A 187 2.74 12.37 -5.94
CA LEU A 187 2.49 12.41 -4.50
C LEU A 187 1.94 13.78 -4.13
N ARG A 188 0.72 13.81 -3.57
CA ARG A 188 0.13 15.02 -2.99
C ARG A 188 0.22 14.92 -1.47
N GLN A 189 1.04 15.76 -0.87
CA GLN A 189 1.18 15.84 0.58
C GLN A 189 0.41 17.05 1.12
N ASN A 190 -0.44 16.82 2.11
CA ASN A 190 -1.03 17.91 2.89
C ASN A 190 0.01 18.45 3.89
N GLU A 191 0.30 19.75 3.85
CA GLU A 191 1.33 20.36 4.72
C GLU A 191 0.97 20.33 6.21
N LYS A 192 -0.33 20.38 6.54
CA LYS A 192 -0.82 20.52 7.90
C LYS A 192 -0.71 19.21 8.68
N ASN A 193 -1.11 18.10 8.08
CA ASN A 193 -1.14 16.78 8.74
C ASN A 193 -0.11 15.78 8.19
N GLY A 194 0.58 16.11 7.09
CA GLY A 194 1.60 15.25 6.48
C GLY A 194 1.05 14.05 5.72
N THR A 195 -0.27 13.86 5.64
CA THR A 195 -0.88 12.75 4.89
C THR A 195 -0.54 12.87 3.41
N VAL A 196 -0.22 11.73 2.79
CA VAL A 196 0.18 11.66 1.38
C VAL A 196 -0.85 10.86 0.60
N THR A 197 -1.42 11.45 -0.45
CA THR A 197 -2.23 10.76 -1.46
C THR A 197 -1.37 10.44 -2.67
N THR A 198 -1.37 9.17 -3.11
CA THR A 198 -0.64 8.73 -4.30
C THR A 198 -1.57 8.70 -5.51
N GLY A 199 -1.33 9.60 -6.45
CA GLY A 199 -1.91 9.60 -7.79
C GLY A 199 -1.04 8.81 -8.76
N LEU A 200 -1.69 8.07 -9.66
CA LEU A 200 -1.03 7.27 -10.68
C LEU A 200 -1.68 7.50 -12.04
N VAL A 201 -0.85 7.89 -13.02
CA VAL A 201 -1.25 8.04 -14.42
C VAL A 201 -0.69 6.86 -15.21
N THR A 202 -1.57 5.99 -15.70
CA THR A 202 -1.16 4.75 -16.39
C THR A 202 -1.74 4.61 -17.78
N GLU A 203 -3.04 4.79 -17.91
CA GLU A 203 -3.75 4.57 -19.17
C GLU A 203 -4.01 5.88 -19.93
N ALA A 204 -3.93 7.02 -19.25
CA ALA A 204 -4.22 8.31 -19.85
C ALA A 204 -3.14 8.72 -20.86
N PHE A 205 -1.87 8.60 -20.46
CA PHE A 205 -0.68 8.90 -21.26
C PHE A 205 0.57 8.33 -20.57
N CYS A 206 1.71 8.32 -21.27
CA CYS A 206 3.04 8.19 -20.70
C CYS A 206 3.92 9.41 -21.05
N LEU A 207 4.95 9.67 -20.26
CA LEU A 207 5.97 10.70 -20.51
C LEU A 207 7.09 10.11 -21.38
N GLY A 208 6.73 9.70 -22.59
CA GLY A 208 7.62 9.09 -23.58
C GLY A 208 7.00 9.01 -24.97
N SER A 209 7.76 8.46 -25.92
CA SER A 209 7.35 8.31 -27.31
C SER A 209 6.48 7.06 -27.51
N GLY A 210 5.82 6.96 -28.67
CA GLY A 210 5.08 5.75 -29.05
C GLY A 210 3.61 5.70 -28.61
N MET A 211 3.07 6.77 -28.03
CA MET A 211 1.63 6.86 -27.78
C MET A 211 0.83 7.05 -29.08
N GLY A 212 -0.44 6.63 -29.06
CA GLY A 212 -1.41 7.01 -30.10
C GLY A 212 -2.02 8.39 -29.85
N ASN A 213 -2.81 8.88 -30.82
CA ASN A 213 -3.48 10.19 -30.77
C ASN A 213 -4.28 10.45 -29.47
N GLY A 214 -4.92 9.41 -28.92
CA GLY A 214 -5.67 9.51 -27.66
C GLY A 214 -4.78 9.85 -26.47
N GLY A 215 -3.67 9.12 -26.29
CA GLY A 215 -2.69 9.39 -25.24
C GLY A 215 -2.07 10.77 -25.41
N TYR A 216 -1.81 11.17 -26.66
CA TYR A 216 -1.29 12.50 -26.93
C TYR A 216 -2.25 13.63 -26.57
N SER A 217 -3.54 13.48 -26.90
CA SER A 217 -4.57 14.44 -26.53
C SER A 217 -4.69 14.59 -25.00
N ASN A 218 -4.58 13.48 -24.27
CA ASN A 218 -4.65 13.47 -22.81
C ASN A 218 -3.44 14.13 -22.15
N LEU A 219 -2.22 13.84 -22.62
CA LEU A 219 -1.02 14.51 -22.12
C LEU A 219 -1.10 16.02 -22.36
N LYS A 220 -1.55 16.46 -23.54
CA LYS A 220 -1.75 17.89 -23.84
C LYS A 220 -2.74 18.53 -22.84
N LYS A 221 -3.90 17.90 -22.61
CA LYS A 221 -4.90 18.40 -21.65
C LYS A 221 -4.32 18.50 -20.24
N PHE A 222 -3.54 17.51 -19.81
CA PHE A 222 -2.87 17.53 -18.51
C PHE A 222 -1.87 18.68 -18.40
N LEU A 223 -0.99 18.87 -19.38
CA LEU A 223 0.01 19.95 -19.35
C LEU A 223 -0.63 21.35 -19.40
N LEU A 224 -1.67 21.53 -20.22
CA LEU A 224 -2.44 22.77 -20.23
C LEU A 224 -3.10 23.01 -18.88
N PHE A 225 -3.71 21.99 -18.26
CA PHE A 225 -4.29 22.11 -16.93
C PHE A 225 -3.27 22.55 -15.87
N LEU A 226 -2.07 21.97 -15.89
CA LEU A 226 -1.00 22.39 -14.99
C LEU A 226 -0.62 23.86 -15.22
N ASN A 227 -0.48 24.26 -16.49
CA ASN A 227 -0.09 25.62 -16.84
C ASN A 227 -1.20 26.65 -16.62
N THR A 228 -2.48 26.30 -16.62
CA THR A 228 -3.58 27.27 -16.47
C THR A 228 -4.14 27.33 -15.05
N HIS A 229 -4.11 26.23 -14.30
CA HIS A 229 -4.79 26.11 -13.00
C HIS A 229 -3.87 25.79 -11.82
N CYS A 230 -2.64 25.33 -12.06
CA CYS A 230 -1.74 24.84 -11.00
C CYS A 230 -0.50 25.71 -10.79
N GLN A 231 -0.46 26.92 -11.33
CA GLN A 231 0.74 27.75 -11.32
C GLN A 231 1.22 28.15 -9.93
N ASP A 232 0.27 28.38 -9.02
CA ASP A 232 0.55 28.75 -7.63
C ASP A 232 0.86 27.52 -6.75
N LEU A 233 0.76 26.31 -7.29
CA LEU A 233 1.03 25.07 -6.54
C LEU A 233 2.53 24.78 -6.46
N VAL A 234 2.98 24.32 -5.29
CA VAL A 234 4.36 23.86 -5.10
C VAL A 234 4.52 22.49 -5.76
N MET A 235 5.06 22.48 -6.98
CA MET A 235 5.30 21.25 -7.76
C MET A 235 6.80 20.98 -7.93
N ASN A 236 7.23 19.82 -7.45
CA ASN A 236 8.60 19.33 -7.59
C ASN A 236 8.65 18.16 -8.56
N ALA A 237 9.67 18.13 -9.42
CA ALA A 237 9.84 17.09 -10.42
C ALA A 237 11.01 16.17 -10.10
N TYR A 238 10.75 14.86 -10.21
CA TYR A 238 11.73 13.81 -9.95
C TYR A 238 11.70 12.77 -11.05
N VAL A 239 12.79 12.02 -11.10
CA VAL A 239 12.94 10.82 -11.91
C VAL A 239 13.26 9.66 -10.97
N PHE A 240 12.54 8.55 -11.10
CA PHE A 240 12.73 7.34 -10.31
C PHE A 240 13.38 6.26 -11.16
N GLY A 241 14.54 5.80 -10.72
CA GLY A 241 15.29 4.69 -11.28
C GLY A 241 14.89 3.39 -10.58
N PRO A 242 14.35 2.39 -11.30
CA PRO A 242 14.09 1.08 -10.74
C PRO A 242 15.35 0.47 -10.15
N PRO A 243 15.24 -0.28 -9.04
CA PRO A 243 16.39 -0.95 -8.43
C PRO A 243 16.98 -2.04 -9.33
N GLU A 244 16.16 -2.64 -10.22
CA GLU A 244 16.52 -3.79 -11.05
C GLU A 244 15.99 -3.60 -12.50
N PRO A 245 16.66 -4.15 -13.53
CA PRO A 245 16.26 -3.97 -14.94
C PRO A 245 14.89 -4.56 -15.30
N ASP A 246 14.47 -5.62 -14.63
CA ASP A 246 13.21 -6.35 -14.80
C ASP A 246 12.16 -5.96 -13.76
N PHE A 247 12.38 -4.84 -13.06
CA PHE A 247 11.48 -4.33 -12.04
C PHE A 247 10.05 -4.16 -12.55
N ASP A 248 9.14 -4.96 -11.98
CA ASP A 248 7.72 -4.78 -12.21
C ASP A 248 7.18 -3.69 -11.30
N PHE A 249 6.97 -2.50 -11.86
CA PHE A 249 6.39 -1.37 -11.15
C PHE A 249 5.04 -1.71 -10.51
N TRP A 250 4.23 -2.57 -11.13
CA TRP A 250 2.94 -2.96 -10.57
C TRP A 250 3.04 -3.81 -9.30
N SER A 251 4.16 -4.50 -9.10
CA SER A 251 4.41 -5.27 -7.89
C SER A 251 4.62 -4.41 -6.64
N VAL A 252 5.00 -3.14 -6.81
CA VAL A 252 5.24 -2.21 -5.69
C VAL A 252 4.10 -1.24 -5.43
N MET A 253 3.26 -0.98 -6.43
CA MET A 253 2.20 0.00 -6.33
C MET A 253 1.14 -0.42 -5.32
N GLY A 254 0.92 0.43 -4.31
CA GLY A 254 -0.03 0.19 -3.22
C GLY A 254 0.46 -0.82 -2.17
N GLN A 255 1.67 -1.37 -2.36
CA GLN A 255 2.36 -2.26 -1.41
C GLN A 255 3.42 -1.52 -0.59
N HIS A 256 3.90 -0.38 -1.10
CA HIS A 256 4.89 0.47 -0.44
C HIS A 256 4.29 1.82 -0.07
N HIS A 257 4.73 2.33 1.09
CA HIS A 257 4.39 3.66 1.56
C HIS A 257 4.98 4.72 0.62
N PRO A 258 4.33 5.89 0.42
CA PRO A 258 4.84 6.96 -0.45
C PRO A 258 6.29 7.40 -0.19
N VAL A 259 6.77 7.28 1.05
CA VAL A 259 8.17 7.54 1.43
C VAL A 259 9.17 6.64 0.70
N TRP A 260 8.77 5.44 0.29
CA TRP A 260 9.61 4.56 -0.52
C TRP A 260 9.99 5.18 -1.88
N PHE A 261 9.05 5.88 -2.51
CA PHE A 261 9.30 6.64 -3.74
C PHE A 261 10.14 7.90 -3.49
N ARG A 262 10.31 8.29 -2.21
CA ARG A 262 11.10 9.45 -1.79
C ARG A 262 12.55 9.12 -1.45
N ASP A 263 12.91 7.83 -1.40
CA ASP A 263 14.27 7.36 -1.10
C ASP A 263 15.28 7.95 -2.09
N ALA A 264 16.25 8.72 -1.56
CA ALA A 264 17.28 9.38 -2.35
C ALA A 264 18.19 8.42 -3.13
N ARG A 265 18.19 7.12 -2.78
CA ARG A 265 18.91 6.08 -3.54
C ARG A 265 18.18 5.65 -4.80
N ARG A 266 16.87 5.91 -4.89
CA ARG A 266 15.97 5.44 -5.97
C ARG A 266 15.46 6.59 -6.84
N ARG A 267 15.52 7.83 -6.36
CA ARG A 267 15.08 9.00 -7.11
C ARG A 267 16.13 10.10 -7.17
N SER A 268 16.04 10.91 -8.23
CA SER A 268 16.85 12.12 -8.41
C SER A 268 15.94 13.30 -8.76
N SER A 269 16.31 14.50 -8.30
CA SER A 269 15.65 15.74 -8.72
C SER A 269 15.86 15.97 -10.22
N SER A 270 14.83 16.46 -10.88
CA SER A 270 14.87 16.72 -12.32
C SER A 270 14.12 18.01 -12.64
N ARG A 271 14.44 18.59 -13.80
CA ARG A 271 13.77 19.78 -14.33
C ARG A 271 12.76 19.44 -15.42
N TRP A 272 12.47 18.16 -15.65
CA TRP A 272 11.65 17.72 -16.78
C TRP A 272 10.30 18.43 -16.86
N LEU A 273 9.66 18.69 -15.72
CA LEU A 273 8.36 19.37 -15.69
C LEU A 273 8.49 20.81 -16.20
N GLN A 274 9.49 21.55 -15.71
CA GLN A 274 9.76 22.92 -16.17
C GLN A 274 10.13 22.93 -17.66
N GLN A 275 10.95 21.98 -18.11
CA GLN A 275 11.33 21.85 -19.52
C GLN A 275 10.09 21.65 -20.40
N VAL A 276 9.23 20.69 -20.06
CA VAL A 276 8.00 20.41 -20.82
C VAL A 276 7.05 21.61 -20.83
N LEU A 277 6.88 22.27 -19.69
CA LEU A 277 6.03 23.48 -19.61
C LEU A 277 6.60 24.66 -20.41
N ASN A 278 7.92 24.76 -20.54
CA ASN A 278 8.61 25.74 -21.39
C ASN A 278 8.68 25.33 -22.86
N GLY A 279 8.13 24.18 -23.23
CA GLY A 279 8.09 23.69 -24.61
C GLY A 279 9.37 22.98 -25.07
N GLU A 280 10.23 22.58 -24.13
CA GLU A 280 11.42 21.78 -24.37
C GLU A 280 11.12 20.28 -24.27
N ASP A 281 11.86 19.46 -25.01
CA ASP A 281 11.78 17.99 -24.94
C ASP A 281 12.88 17.45 -24.02
N PRO A 282 12.56 16.95 -22.81
CA PRO A 282 13.58 16.47 -21.87
C PRO A 282 14.21 15.18 -22.41
N GLY A 283 15.49 15.23 -22.81
CA GLY A 283 16.23 14.03 -23.22
C GLY A 283 15.59 13.28 -24.39
N GLU A 284 14.93 14.00 -25.31
CA GLU A 284 14.27 13.44 -26.50
C GLU A 284 13.19 12.38 -26.18
N TRP A 285 12.52 12.51 -25.03
CA TRP A 285 11.44 11.60 -24.65
C TRP A 285 10.32 11.57 -25.68
N PHE A 286 10.08 12.69 -26.37
CA PHE A 286 9.04 12.81 -27.38
C PHE A 286 9.59 12.86 -28.81
N ALA A 287 10.74 12.22 -29.04
CA ALA A 287 11.31 12.08 -30.38
C ALA A 287 10.30 11.47 -31.37
N GLY A 288 10.25 12.03 -32.60
CA GLY A 288 9.36 11.55 -33.66
C GLY A 288 7.99 12.23 -33.73
N GLY A 289 7.72 13.21 -32.87
CA GLY A 289 6.56 14.09 -32.92
C GLY A 289 6.24 14.60 -31.52
N TRP A 290 5.92 15.91 -31.40
CA TRP A 290 5.36 16.63 -30.22
C TRP A 290 5.78 18.09 -30.15
N SER A 291 6.75 18.52 -30.95
CA SER A 291 7.28 19.88 -30.88
C SER A 291 6.21 20.96 -31.06
N SER A 292 5.13 20.69 -31.80
CA SER A 292 3.99 21.60 -31.92
C SER A 292 3.15 21.71 -30.64
N ILE A 293 2.92 20.59 -29.95
CA ILE A 293 2.16 20.56 -28.69
C ILE A 293 2.96 21.24 -27.58
N LEU A 294 4.26 20.94 -27.48
CA LEU A 294 5.16 21.57 -26.51
C LEU A 294 5.20 23.10 -26.72
N LYS A 295 5.26 23.56 -27.96
CA LYS A 295 5.15 25.00 -28.29
C LYS A 295 3.80 25.60 -27.89
N GLU A 296 2.70 24.87 -28.07
CA GLU A 296 1.37 25.32 -27.67
C GLU A 296 1.23 25.43 -26.15
N VAL A 297 1.75 24.45 -25.41
CA VAL A 297 1.78 24.47 -23.94
C VAL A 297 2.56 25.70 -23.45
N ALA A 298 3.76 25.93 -24.01
CA ALA A 298 4.59 27.09 -23.68
C ALA A 298 3.97 28.44 -24.07
N GLY A 299 3.22 28.46 -25.18
CA GLY A 299 2.51 29.65 -25.66
C GLY A 299 1.17 29.93 -24.98
N THR A 300 0.72 29.06 -24.08
CA THR A 300 -0.54 29.25 -23.35
C THR A 300 -0.32 30.34 -22.30
N PRO A 301 -1.06 31.46 -22.35
CA PRO A 301 -0.86 32.56 -21.43
C PRO A 301 -1.11 32.10 -20.00
N VAL A 302 -0.19 32.50 -19.13
CA VAL A 302 -0.34 32.45 -17.68
C VAL A 302 -1.60 33.23 -17.36
N THR A 303 -2.65 32.57 -16.88
CA THR A 303 -3.87 33.27 -16.47
C THR A 303 -3.50 34.14 -15.28
N GLU A 304 -3.33 35.45 -15.48
CA GLU A 304 -3.18 36.39 -14.37
C GLU A 304 -4.37 36.19 -13.43
N ALA A 305 -4.07 35.83 -12.18
CA ALA A 305 -5.05 35.71 -11.12
C ALA A 305 -5.93 36.97 -11.11
N GLY A 306 -7.24 36.76 -11.14
CA GLY A 306 -8.29 37.74 -11.37
C GLY A 306 -7.93 39.19 -11.03
N SER A 307 -7.76 40.00 -12.07
CA SER A 307 -8.06 41.42 -11.98
C SER A 307 -9.50 41.55 -11.49
N ALA A 308 -9.65 41.93 -10.22
CA ALA A 308 -10.91 42.32 -9.62
C ALA A 308 -11.65 43.28 -10.57
N PRO A 309 -12.98 43.16 -10.71
CA PRO A 309 -13.72 44.09 -11.55
C PRO A 309 -13.53 45.50 -11.00
N ASP A 310 -12.87 46.33 -11.80
CA ASP A 310 -12.65 47.74 -11.57
C ASP A 310 -14.01 48.38 -11.26
N GLY A 311 -14.19 48.79 -10.01
CA GLY A 311 -15.29 49.64 -9.62
C GLY A 311 -15.19 50.95 -10.40
N LYS A 312 -16.06 51.12 -11.40
CA LYS A 312 -16.37 52.43 -11.95
C LYS A 312 -17.87 52.69 -11.88
N HIS A 313 -18.18 53.57 -10.93
CA HIS A 313 -19.37 54.39 -10.85
C HIS A 313 -19.62 55.21 -12.13
N GLY A 314 -20.89 55.54 -12.35
CA GLY A 314 -21.39 56.65 -13.17
C GLY A 314 -22.57 56.17 -14.02
N GLU A 315 -23.78 56.71 -13.94
CA GLU A 315 -24.43 57.81 -13.23
C GLU A 315 -25.93 57.46 -13.15
#